data_AF-A0A661S3K9-F1
#
_entry.id   AF-A0A661S3K9-F1
#
_cell.length_a   1.000
_cell.length_b   1.000
_cell.length_c   1.000
_cell.angle_alpha   90.00
_cell.angle_beta   90.00
_cell.angle_gamma   90.00
#
_symmetry.space_group_name_H-M   'P 1'
#
loop_
_entity.id
_entity.type
_entity.pdbx_description
1 polymer ?
#
loop_
_entity_poly.entity_id
_entity_poly.type
_entity_poly.pdbx_seq_one_letter_code
_entity_poly.pdbx_strand_id
1 'polypeptide(L)'
;MNTSENRKKSPCLAILGTGSEVGKSILATAVCRFFANRGIRVAPFKAQNMSNNSGVTPEGLEMGRAQIVQAEASGIPPHVDMNPILLKPTSDVGSQVVLLGSVLENSTASEYHKKKEGMFSTACAAHDRLRETYQLVVLEGAGSCAEVNLMPHDIVNFRMAEYADAPVILVADIHRGGVFGQIVGTLECLGQAHRDRIAGCIINRFRGDISLFEEGSRWIEEKTEKKVFGVLPWYNHIHIEAEDSVVIENPERRSRAFLKNLTSPAIAIIRIPHISNFTDFDPLSSLKGLEVYFIEKV
;
A
#
# COMPACT_ATOMS: atom_id res chain seq x y z
N MET A 1 40.60 -6.04 -21.28
CA MET A 1 39.78 -7.12 -20.72
C MET A 1 39.27 -6.68 -19.36
N ASN A 2 37.99 -6.33 -19.25
CA ASN A 2 37.24 -6.56 -18.03
C ASN A 2 35.80 -6.76 -18.48
N THR A 3 35.42 -8.03 -18.53
CA THR A 3 34.09 -8.51 -18.81
C THR A 3 33.12 -7.82 -17.87
N SER A 4 32.19 -7.03 -18.42
CA SER A 4 30.95 -6.68 -17.75
C SER A 4 30.19 -8.00 -17.54
N GLU A 5 30.54 -8.72 -16.48
CA GLU A 5 29.75 -9.84 -16.00
C GLU A 5 28.32 -9.33 -15.87
N ASN A 6 27.43 -10.06 -16.53
CA ASN A 6 26.00 -9.82 -16.56
C ASN A 6 25.47 -9.94 -15.13
N ARG A 7 25.59 -8.86 -14.33
CA ARG A 7 25.19 -8.82 -12.93
C ARG A 7 23.71 -9.13 -12.92
N LYS A 8 23.35 -10.35 -12.50
CA LYS A 8 21.97 -10.80 -12.46
C LYS A 8 21.19 -9.78 -11.63
N LYS A 9 20.28 -9.05 -12.27
CA LYS A 9 19.50 -8.01 -11.60
C LYS A 9 18.80 -8.63 -10.38
N SER A 10 18.82 -7.94 -9.25
CA SER A 10 18.22 -8.45 -8.01
C SER A 10 16.76 -8.87 -8.24
N PRO A 11 16.33 -10.03 -7.75
CA PRO A 11 14.95 -10.48 -7.90
C PRO A 11 13.96 -9.46 -7.31
N CYS A 12 12.76 -9.47 -7.88
CA CYS A 12 11.65 -8.66 -7.41
C CYS A 12 10.46 -9.55 -7.09
N LEU A 13 9.57 -9.09 -6.22
CA LEU A 13 8.29 -9.73 -5.92
C LEU A 13 7.22 -8.66 -5.83
N ALA A 14 6.16 -8.76 -6.63
CA ALA A 14 5.06 -7.82 -6.60
C ALA A 14 3.87 -8.35 -5.81
N ILE A 15 3.28 -7.49 -4.99
CA ILE A 15 2.13 -7.78 -4.15
C ILE A 15 0.99 -6.89 -4.61
N LEU A 16 0.11 -7.48 -5.42
CA LEU A 16 -1.07 -6.82 -5.96
C LEU A 16 -2.31 -7.30 -5.22
N GLY A 17 -3.45 -6.66 -5.41
CA GLY A 17 -4.65 -6.97 -4.65
C GLY A 17 -5.91 -6.94 -5.50
N THR A 18 -6.93 -7.65 -5.05
CA THR A 18 -8.28 -7.65 -5.63
C THR A 18 -9.05 -6.35 -5.35
N GLY A 19 -8.51 -5.47 -4.50
CA GLY A 19 -9.13 -4.21 -4.10
C GLY A 19 -8.27 -3.35 -3.17
N SER A 20 -8.78 -2.18 -2.84
CA SER A 20 -8.25 -1.34 -1.75
C SER A 20 -8.42 -2.04 -0.40
N GLU A 21 -7.48 -1.79 0.52
CA GLU A 21 -7.54 -2.28 1.91
C GLU A 21 -7.58 -3.81 2.11
N VAL A 22 -7.34 -4.62 1.06
CA VAL A 22 -7.28 -6.09 1.18
C VAL A 22 -6.07 -6.62 1.97
N GLY A 23 -5.15 -5.71 2.36
CA GLY A 23 -3.98 -6.01 3.18
C GLY A 23 -2.65 -6.10 2.42
N LYS A 24 -2.55 -5.53 1.22
CA LYS A 24 -1.31 -5.46 0.44
C LYS A 24 -0.13 -4.90 1.25
N SER A 25 -0.33 -3.76 1.91
CA SER A 25 0.73 -3.08 2.66
C SER A 25 1.18 -3.89 3.88
N ILE A 26 0.26 -4.59 4.55
CA ILE A 26 0.59 -5.52 5.65
C ILE A 26 1.40 -6.69 5.13
N LEU A 27 0.97 -7.31 4.01
CA LEU A 27 1.70 -8.43 3.44
C LEU A 27 3.08 -7.99 2.93
N ALA A 28 3.21 -6.84 2.27
CA ALA A 28 4.50 -6.29 1.85
C ALA A 28 5.44 -6.08 3.03
N THR A 29 4.93 -5.52 4.12
CA THR A 29 5.66 -5.37 5.38
C THR A 29 6.11 -6.71 5.95
N ALA A 30 5.21 -7.70 5.98
CA ALA A 30 5.52 -9.05 6.49
C ALA A 30 6.57 -9.77 5.64
N VAL A 31 6.48 -9.66 4.31
CA VAL A 31 7.45 -10.24 3.37
C VAL A 31 8.82 -9.58 3.54
N CYS A 32 8.86 -8.26 3.64
CA CYS A 32 10.08 -7.52 3.97
C CYS A 32 10.71 -8.04 5.27
N ARG A 33 9.92 -8.11 6.35
CA ARG A 33 10.40 -8.64 7.64
C ARG A 33 10.89 -10.08 7.55
N PHE A 34 10.16 -10.93 6.84
CA PHE A 34 10.48 -12.35 6.70
C PHE A 34 11.84 -12.58 6.04
N PHE A 35 12.17 -11.82 4.99
CA PHE A 35 13.44 -11.91 4.28
C PHE A 35 14.57 -11.20 5.03
N ALA A 36 14.32 -10.05 5.66
CA ALA A 36 15.29 -9.38 6.51
C ALA A 36 15.73 -10.29 7.68
N ASN A 37 14.79 -10.99 8.33
CA ASN A 37 15.09 -11.97 9.39
C ASN A 37 15.95 -13.15 8.91
N ARG A 38 16.06 -13.37 7.59
CA ARG A 38 16.91 -14.40 6.97
C ARG A 38 18.25 -13.84 6.46
N GLY A 39 18.55 -12.58 6.79
CA GLY A 39 19.77 -11.90 6.35
C GLY A 39 19.75 -11.47 4.88
N ILE A 40 18.58 -11.49 4.21
CA ILE A 40 18.46 -10.95 2.85
C ILE A 40 18.29 -9.44 2.95
N ARG A 41 19.14 -8.68 2.25
CA ARG A 41 18.98 -7.23 2.11
C ARG A 41 17.78 -6.95 1.20
N VAL A 42 16.64 -6.67 1.79
CA VAL A 42 15.37 -6.39 1.09
C VAL A 42 15.02 -4.92 1.19
N ALA A 43 14.47 -4.35 0.13
CA ALA A 43 13.88 -3.00 0.15
C ALA A 43 12.42 -3.04 -0.34
N PRO A 44 11.53 -2.25 0.27
CA PRO A 44 10.19 -2.06 -0.26
C PRO A 44 10.17 -1.06 -1.41
N PHE A 45 9.15 -1.13 -2.24
CA PHE A 45 8.94 -0.19 -3.33
C PHE A 45 7.45 -0.03 -3.66
N LYS A 46 6.97 1.21 -3.79
CA LYS A 46 5.63 1.54 -4.30
C LYS A 46 5.78 2.70 -5.27
N ALA A 47 5.66 2.40 -6.56
CA ALA A 47 5.95 3.35 -7.65
C ALA A 47 5.21 4.68 -7.48
N GLN A 48 3.93 4.61 -7.08
CA GLN A 48 3.11 5.76 -6.76
C GLN A 48 2.21 5.43 -5.58
N ASN A 49 2.19 6.30 -4.58
CA ASN A 49 1.24 6.26 -3.48
C ASN A 49 0.28 7.46 -3.60
N MET A 50 -0.97 7.29 -3.16
CA MET A 50 -1.93 8.38 -2.99
C MET A 50 -2.35 8.38 -1.52
N SER A 51 -1.83 9.34 -0.76
CA SER A 51 -1.91 9.36 0.70
C SER A 51 -1.82 10.79 1.20
N ASN A 52 -2.70 11.18 2.12
CA ASN A 52 -2.60 12.45 2.83
C ASN A 52 -1.68 12.36 4.06
N ASN A 53 -1.36 11.15 4.50
CA ASN A 53 -0.39 10.91 5.55
C ASN A 53 0.98 10.55 4.97
N SER A 54 2.00 11.23 5.47
CA SER A 54 3.39 11.04 5.10
C SER A 54 4.28 11.12 6.33
N GLY A 55 5.48 10.59 6.20
CA GLY A 55 6.55 10.82 7.16
C GLY A 55 7.77 11.38 6.47
N VAL A 56 8.85 11.52 7.23
CA VAL A 56 10.07 12.20 6.81
C VAL A 56 11.23 11.22 6.84
N THR A 57 12.02 11.17 5.77
CA THR A 57 13.26 10.38 5.70
C THR A 57 14.37 11.04 6.53
N PRO A 58 15.48 10.34 6.83
CA PRO A 58 16.61 10.95 7.53
C PRO A 58 17.17 12.20 6.84
N GLU A 59 17.02 12.31 5.52
CA GLU A 59 17.43 13.46 4.71
C GLU A 59 16.45 14.64 4.76
N GLY A 60 15.33 14.51 5.47
CA GLY A 60 14.29 15.55 5.55
C GLY A 60 13.29 15.53 4.39
N LEU A 61 13.23 14.44 3.62
CA LEU A 61 12.36 14.31 2.45
C LEU A 61 11.06 13.58 2.77
N GLU A 62 10.01 13.83 2.01
CA GLU A 62 8.67 13.31 2.28
C GLU A 62 8.42 11.93 1.63
N MET A 63 7.74 11.01 2.34
CA MET A 63 7.36 9.68 1.84
C MET A 63 6.06 9.18 2.48
N GLY A 64 5.27 8.36 1.78
CA GLY A 64 4.10 7.69 2.34
C GLY A 64 4.40 6.79 3.56
N ARG A 65 3.54 6.83 4.59
CA ARG A 65 3.74 6.11 5.86
C ARG A 65 3.87 4.60 5.72
N ALA A 66 3.10 3.99 4.81
CA ALA A 66 3.18 2.55 4.56
C ALA A 66 4.60 2.11 4.16
N GLN A 67 5.29 2.88 3.31
CA GLN A 67 6.66 2.55 2.88
C GLN A 67 7.69 2.77 3.98
N ILE A 68 7.46 3.72 4.89
CA ILE A 68 8.31 3.90 6.08
C ILE A 68 8.22 2.66 6.96
N VAL A 69 7.01 2.17 7.27
CA VAL A 69 6.83 0.94 8.07
C VAL A 69 7.46 -0.27 7.37
N GLN A 70 7.39 -0.34 6.04
CA GLN A 70 8.03 -1.42 5.28
C GLN A 70 9.57 -1.34 5.32
N ALA A 71 10.14 -0.13 5.33
CA ALA A 71 11.58 0.08 5.47
C ALA A 71 12.06 -0.34 6.87
N GLU A 72 11.30 0.02 7.91
CA GLU A 72 11.54 -0.43 9.29
C GLU A 72 11.47 -1.96 9.41
N ALA A 73 10.46 -2.58 8.78
CA ALA A 73 10.34 -4.03 8.73
C ALA A 73 11.52 -4.70 8.03
N SER A 74 12.07 -4.03 7.01
CA SER A 74 13.29 -4.45 6.30
C SER A 74 14.58 -4.20 7.09
N GLY A 75 14.53 -3.44 8.19
CA GLY A 75 15.70 -3.09 9.01
C GLY A 75 16.62 -2.05 8.38
N ILE A 76 16.09 -1.19 7.50
CA ILE A 76 16.84 -0.16 6.77
C ILE A 76 16.20 1.22 6.94
N PRO A 77 16.96 2.33 6.79
CA PRO A 77 16.39 3.66 6.84
C PRO A 77 15.40 3.87 5.67
N PRO A 78 14.28 4.59 5.90
CA PRO A 78 13.37 4.96 4.82
C PRO A 78 14.08 5.90 3.84
N HIS A 79 13.87 5.71 2.54
CA HIS A 79 14.51 6.48 1.48
C HIS A 79 13.55 6.72 0.33
N VAL A 80 13.50 7.93 -0.23
CA VAL A 80 12.53 8.38 -1.25
C VAL A 80 12.39 7.46 -2.47
N ASP A 81 13.44 6.71 -2.81
CA ASP A 81 13.36 5.71 -3.89
C ASP A 81 12.36 4.59 -3.62
N MET A 82 12.00 4.31 -2.36
CA MET A 82 10.99 3.33 -1.99
C MET A 82 9.56 3.81 -2.30
N ASN A 83 9.35 5.12 -2.45
CA ASN A 83 8.09 5.73 -2.88
C ASN A 83 8.37 7.04 -3.62
N PRO A 84 8.78 6.96 -4.90
CA PRO A 84 9.28 8.10 -5.64
C PRO A 84 8.19 9.10 -6.03
N ILE A 85 6.92 8.69 -6.05
CA ILE A 85 5.78 9.56 -6.35
C ILE A 85 4.75 9.43 -5.23
N LEU A 86 4.43 10.54 -4.59
CA LEU A 86 3.37 10.64 -3.60
C LEU A 86 2.35 11.70 -4.06
N LEU A 87 1.10 11.29 -4.19
CA LEU A 87 -0.02 12.18 -4.50
C LEU A 87 -0.78 12.47 -3.21
N LYS A 88 -0.90 13.74 -2.85
CA LYS A 88 -1.67 14.18 -1.68
C LYS A 88 -2.95 14.86 -2.15
N PRO A 89 -4.13 14.21 -2.04
CA PRO A 89 -5.39 14.83 -2.44
C PRO A 89 -5.59 16.21 -1.79
N THR A 90 -5.86 17.23 -2.60
CA THR A 90 -6.16 18.60 -2.15
C THR A 90 -7.59 19.03 -2.47
N SER A 91 -8.26 18.29 -3.35
CA SER A 91 -9.68 18.44 -3.72
C SER A 91 -10.19 17.13 -4.34
N ASP A 92 -11.47 17.06 -4.69
CA ASP A 92 -12.07 15.89 -5.36
C ASP A 92 -11.42 15.56 -6.72
N VAL A 93 -10.77 16.53 -7.36
CA VAL A 93 -10.24 16.42 -8.73
C VAL A 93 -8.75 16.75 -8.84
N GLY A 94 -8.07 17.05 -7.72
CA GLY A 94 -6.70 17.54 -7.71
C GLY A 94 -5.88 17.04 -6.53
N SER A 95 -4.57 16.97 -6.75
CA SER A 95 -3.59 16.54 -5.76
C SER A 95 -2.31 17.35 -5.86
N GLN A 96 -1.64 17.54 -4.73
CA GLN A 96 -0.23 17.90 -4.70
C GLN A 96 0.61 16.69 -5.11
N VAL A 97 1.55 16.92 -6.03
CA VAL A 97 2.50 15.92 -6.51
C VAL A 97 3.82 16.13 -5.78
N VAL A 98 4.23 15.15 -4.99
CA VAL A 98 5.53 15.07 -4.35
C VAL A 98 6.37 14.06 -5.13
N LEU A 99 7.49 14.52 -5.69
CA LEU A 99 8.40 13.72 -6.52
C LEU A 99 9.75 13.60 -5.80
N LEU A 100 10.19 12.36 -5.54
CA LEU A 100 11.41 12.06 -4.79
C LEU A 100 11.48 12.83 -3.47
N GLY A 101 10.34 12.90 -2.79
CA GLY A 101 10.16 13.54 -1.48
C GLY A 101 10.25 15.06 -1.45
N SER A 102 10.22 15.72 -2.61
CA SER A 102 10.07 17.18 -2.72
C SER A 102 8.77 17.54 -3.45
N VAL A 103 8.07 18.58 -2.99
CA VAL A 103 6.88 19.09 -3.67
C VAL A 103 7.28 19.57 -5.06
N LEU A 104 6.65 19.00 -6.09
CA LEU A 104 6.84 19.42 -7.48
C LEU A 104 5.82 20.49 -7.85
N GLU A 105 4.54 20.20 -7.67
CA GLU A 105 3.43 21.06 -8.11
C GLU A 105 2.09 20.60 -7.53
N ASN A 106 1.04 21.40 -7.73
CA ASN A 106 -0.34 20.92 -7.65
C ASN A 106 -0.84 20.62 -9.05
N SER A 107 -1.58 19.52 -9.22
CA SER A 107 -2.10 19.10 -10.52
C SER A 107 -3.51 18.56 -10.41
N THR A 108 -4.33 18.84 -11.42
CA THR A 108 -5.57 18.10 -11.62
C THR A 108 -5.28 16.67 -12.07
N ALA A 109 -6.25 15.77 -11.90
CA ALA A 109 -6.12 14.38 -12.38
C ALA A 109 -5.81 14.31 -13.89
N SER A 110 -6.36 15.23 -14.70
CA SER A 110 -6.13 15.28 -16.14
C SER A 110 -4.71 15.75 -16.51
N GLU A 111 -4.18 16.75 -15.81
CA GLU A 111 -2.80 17.23 -16.03
C GLU A 111 -1.78 16.19 -15.61
N TYR A 112 -2.00 15.54 -14.46
CA TYR A 112 -1.16 14.45 -13.98
C TYR A 112 -1.11 13.30 -14.99
N HIS A 113 -2.25 12.96 -15.57
CA HIS A 113 -2.35 11.92 -16.59
C HIS A 113 -1.45 12.19 -17.81
N LYS A 114 -1.34 13.44 -18.26
CA LYS A 114 -0.47 13.83 -19.38
C LYS A 114 1.02 13.67 -19.06
N LYS A 115 1.41 13.70 -17.78
CA LYS A 115 2.79 13.61 -17.30
C LYS A 115 3.19 12.18 -16.89
N LYS A 116 2.26 11.24 -16.97
CA LYS A 116 2.38 9.90 -16.35
C LYS A 116 3.54 9.06 -16.90
N GLU A 117 3.93 9.26 -18.16
CA GLU A 117 5.12 8.61 -18.75
C GLU A 117 6.44 9.09 -18.12
N GLY A 118 6.55 10.39 -17.85
CA GLY A 118 7.73 10.94 -17.17
C GLY A 118 7.78 10.51 -15.70
N MET A 119 6.61 10.44 -15.05
CA MET A 119 6.47 9.90 -13.71
C MET A 119 6.88 8.43 -13.65
N PHE A 120 6.39 7.60 -14.58
CA PHE A 120 6.79 6.19 -14.68
C PHE A 120 8.30 6.05 -14.88
N SER A 121 8.90 6.84 -15.77
CA SER A 121 10.35 6.83 -16.00
C SER A 121 11.14 7.15 -14.72
N THR A 122 10.64 8.08 -13.90
CA THR A 122 11.24 8.42 -12.59
C THR A 122 11.11 7.27 -11.60
N ALA A 123 9.94 6.62 -11.54
CA ALA A 123 9.70 5.47 -10.68
C ALA A 123 10.60 4.28 -11.05
N CYS A 124 10.76 4.02 -12.35
CA CYS A 124 11.68 3.02 -12.88
C CYS A 124 13.13 3.28 -12.46
N ALA A 125 13.61 4.53 -12.58
CA ALA A 125 14.96 4.89 -12.16
C ALA A 125 15.19 4.74 -10.65
N ALA A 126 14.19 5.09 -9.82
CA ALA A 126 14.23 4.86 -8.37
C ALA A 126 14.28 3.36 -8.03
N HIS A 127 13.45 2.55 -8.68
CA HIS A 127 13.46 1.10 -8.53
C HIS A 127 14.81 0.48 -8.91
N ASP A 128 15.41 0.93 -10.01
CA ASP A 128 16.71 0.42 -10.47
C ASP A 128 17.83 0.72 -9.45
N ARG A 129 17.86 1.91 -8.86
CA ARG A 129 18.81 2.24 -7.75
C ARG A 129 18.63 1.33 -6.54
N LEU A 130 17.40 0.97 -6.19
CA LEU A 130 17.14 -0.03 -5.14
C LEU A 130 17.67 -1.40 -5.55
N ARG A 131 17.45 -1.85 -6.79
CA ARG A 131 17.95 -3.16 -7.25
C ARG A 131 19.48 -3.24 -7.31
N GLU A 132 20.17 -2.14 -7.52
CA GLU A 132 21.63 -2.08 -7.46
C GLU A 132 22.17 -2.27 -6.04
N THR A 133 21.39 -1.87 -5.04
CA THR A 133 21.81 -1.84 -3.63
C THR A 133 21.35 -3.07 -2.85
N TYR A 134 20.13 -3.54 -3.10
CA TYR A 134 19.44 -4.58 -2.35
C TYR A 134 19.39 -5.90 -3.13
N GLN A 135 19.30 -7.02 -2.42
CA GLN A 135 19.21 -8.38 -2.98
C GLN A 135 17.79 -8.77 -3.36
N LEU A 136 16.78 -8.10 -2.83
CA LEU A 136 15.36 -8.30 -3.15
C LEU A 136 14.64 -6.95 -3.09
N VAL A 137 13.77 -6.70 -4.05
CA VAL A 137 12.83 -5.57 -3.98
C VAL A 137 11.39 -6.10 -3.92
N VAL A 138 10.63 -5.67 -2.92
CA VAL A 138 9.23 -6.04 -2.73
C VAL A 138 8.35 -4.89 -3.18
N LEU A 139 7.61 -5.09 -4.26
CA LEU A 139 6.74 -4.08 -4.85
C LEU A 139 5.33 -4.17 -4.25
N GLU A 140 4.79 -3.06 -3.77
CA GLU A 140 3.38 -2.95 -3.37
C GLU A 140 2.56 -2.29 -4.49
N GLY A 141 1.45 -2.92 -4.88
CA GLY A 141 0.46 -2.33 -5.78
C GLY A 141 -0.44 -1.29 -5.12
N ALA A 142 -1.31 -0.66 -5.91
CA ALA A 142 -2.32 0.29 -5.43
C ALA A 142 -3.71 -0.14 -5.88
N GLY A 143 -4.71 0.05 -5.00
CA GLY A 143 -6.11 -0.31 -5.28
C GLY A 143 -6.30 -1.77 -5.71
N SER A 144 -7.28 -2.01 -6.58
CA SER A 144 -7.37 -3.24 -7.36
C SER A 144 -6.40 -3.19 -8.53
N CYS A 145 -5.72 -4.31 -8.82
CA CYS A 145 -4.88 -4.40 -10.02
C CYS A 145 -5.67 -4.65 -11.32
N ALA A 146 -7.00 -4.75 -11.23
CA ALA A 146 -7.89 -5.08 -12.34
C ALA A 146 -8.97 -4.01 -12.58
N GLU A 147 -8.71 -2.75 -12.24
CA GLU A 147 -9.56 -1.62 -12.61
C GLU A 147 -9.49 -1.36 -14.12
N VAL A 148 -10.36 -2.02 -14.89
CA VAL A 148 -10.31 -2.06 -16.37
C VAL A 148 -10.25 -0.68 -17.03
N ASN A 149 -10.87 0.33 -16.43
CA ASN A 149 -10.85 1.71 -16.90
C ASN A 149 -9.55 2.47 -16.59
N LEU A 150 -8.77 2.01 -15.60
CA LEU A 150 -7.52 2.65 -15.17
C LEU A 150 -6.28 1.91 -15.66
N MET A 151 -6.39 0.60 -15.92
CA MET A 151 -5.29 -0.28 -16.33
C MET A 151 -4.40 0.25 -17.46
N PRO A 152 -4.94 0.81 -18.58
CA PRO A 152 -4.09 1.31 -19.68
C PRO A 152 -3.10 2.40 -19.27
N HIS A 153 -3.40 3.08 -18.17
CA HIS A 153 -2.61 4.20 -17.68
C HIS A 153 -2.00 3.90 -16.31
N ASP A 154 -2.22 2.72 -15.73
CA ASP A 154 -1.70 2.40 -14.43
C ASP A 154 -0.17 2.24 -14.48
N ILE A 155 0.51 2.81 -13.48
CA ILE A 155 1.97 2.77 -13.36
C ILE A 155 2.42 2.03 -12.10
N VAL A 156 1.48 1.52 -11.30
CA VAL A 156 1.78 0.95 -9.97
C VAL A 156 1.67 -0.56 -9.95
N ASN A 157 0.69 -1.14 -10.66
CA ASN A 157 0.44 -2.57 -10.64
C ASN A 157 1.22 -3.31 -11.75
N PHE A 158 0.53 -3.82 -12.78
CA PHE A 158 1.14 -4.71 -13.77
C PHE A 158 2.25 -4.05 -14.57
N ARG A 159 2.10 -2.79 -14.97
CA ARG A 159 3.14 -2.09 -15.73
C ARG A 159 4.48 -2.01 -14.98
N MET A 160 4.42 -1.78 -13.66
CA MET A 160 5.63 -1.78 -12.83
C MET A 160 6.15 -3.20 -12.59
N ALA A 161 5.27 -4.16 -12.35
CA ALA A 161 5.65 -5.57 -12.20
C ALA A 161 6.32 -6.12 -13.48
N GLU A 162 5.86 -5.70 -14.66
CA GLU A 162 6.46 -6.02 -15.95
C GLU A 162 7.85 -5.41 -16.10
N TYR A 163 7.99 -4.11 -15.81
CA TYR A 163 9.30 -3.45 -15.83
C TYR A 163 10.31 -4.12 -14.88
N ALA A 164 9.85 -4.48 -13.68
CA ALA A 164 10.68 -5.12 -12.66
C ALA A 164 11.02 -6.58 -12.97
N ASP A 165 10.33 -7.19 -13.95
CA ASP A 165 10.27 -8.63 -14.17
C ASP A 165 9.90 -9.40 -12.88
N ALA A 166 8.90 -8.89 -12.17
CA ALA A 166 8.45 -9.43 -10.90
C ALA A 166 7.30 -10.45 -11.11
N PRO A 167 7.36 -11.66 -10.52
CA PRO A 167 6.16 -12.46 -10.30
C PRO A 167 5.22 -11.73 -9.34
N VAL A 168 3.91 -11.94 -9.53
CA VAL A 168 2.86 -11.31 -8.73
C VAL A 168 2.24 -12.32 -7.76
N ILE A 169 2.12 -11.93 -6.49
CA ILE A 169 1.20 -12.52 -5.53
C ILE A 169 -0.05 -11.64 -5.47
N LEU A 170 -1.21 -12.25 -5.73
CA LEU A 170 -2.50 -11.58 -5.62
C LEU A 170 -3.07 -11.74 -4.20
N VAL A 171 -3.38 -10.63 -3.54
CA VAL A 171 -4.00 -10.63 -2.20
C VAL A 171 -5.51 -10.45 -2.31
N ALA A 172 -6.27 -11.35 -1.67
CA ALA A 172 -7.71 -11.24 -1.56
C ALA A 172 -8.14 -11.25 -0.08
N ASP A 173 -9.13 -10.44 0.28
CA ASP A 173 -9.60 -10.31 1.66
C ASP A 173 -10.88 -11.12 1.87
N ILE A 174 -10.82 -12.18 2.67
CA ILE A 174 -11.99 -13.01 2.97
C ILE A 174 -12.93 -12.36 3.98
N HIS A 175 -12.43 -11.45 4.83
CA HIS A 175 -13.26 -10.83 5.86
C HIS A 175 -14.37 -9.95 5.26
N ARG A 176 -14.13 -9.34 4.11
CA ARG A 176 -15.13 -8.58 3.35
C ARG A 176 -16.12 -9.47 2.58
N GLY A 177 -15.93 -10.79 2.61
CA GLY A 177 -16.76 -11.76 1.90
C GLY A 177 -16.46 -11.85 0.39
N GLY A 178 -16.99 -12.88 -0.26
CA GLY A 178 -16.90 -13.02 -1.72
C GLY A 178 -15.50 -13.34 -2.26
N VAL A 179 -14.58 -13.88 -1.45
CA VAL A 179 -13.17 -14.11 -1.83
C VAL A 179 -12.99 -14.87 -3.14
N PHE A 180 -13.84 -15.86 -3.42
CA PHE A 180 -13.85 -16.61 -4.68
C PHE A 180 -14.13 -15.70 -5.87
N GLY A 181 -15.18 -14.86 -5.77
CA GLY A 181 -15.56 -13.89 -6.79
C GLY A 181 -14.53 -12.79 -6.96
N GLN A 182 -13.89 -12.35 -5.86
CA GLN A 182 -12.79 -11.38 -5.94
C GLN A 182 -11.64 -11.91 -6.79
N ILE A 183 -11.18 -13.14 -6.54
CA ILE A 183 -10.05 -13.73 -7.27
C ILE A 183 -10.44 -14.03 -8.72
N VAL A 184 -11.55 -14.75 -8.93
CA VAL A 184 -12.01 -15.12 -10.27
C VAL A 184 -12.31 -13.87 -11.10
N GLY A 185 -13.05 -12.90 -10.55
CA GLY A 185 -13.37 -11.65 -11.23
C GLY A 185 -12.12 -10.83 -11.57
N THR A 186 -11.16 -10.74 -10.64
CA THR A 186 -9.87 -10.07 -10.90
C THR A 186 -9.17 -10.73 -12.08
N LEU A 187 -9.02 -12.06 -12.08
CA LEU A 187 -8.37 -12.77 -13.18
C LEU A 187 -9.12 -12.60 -14.49
N GLU A 188 -10.45 -12.62 -14.48
CA GLU A 188 -11.25 -12.45 -15.69
C GLU A 188 -11.10 -11.08 -16.35
N CYS A 189 -10.84 -10.03 -15.56
CA CYS A 189 -10.55 -8.69 -16.07
C CYS A 189 -9.15 -8.54 -16.71
N LEU A 190 -8.25 -9.51 -16.53
CA LEU A 190 -6.87 -9.43 -17.00
C LEU A 190 -6.67 -10.12 -18.34
N GLY A 191 -5.79 -9.55 -19.18
CA GLY A 191 -5.25 -10.26 -20.35
C GLY A 191 -4.29 -11.39 -19.97
N GLN A 192 -4.05 -12.32 -20.89
CA GLN A 192 -3.29 -13.54 -20.60
C GLN A 192 -1.89 -13.26 -20.02
N ALA A 193 -1.14 -12.29 -20.55
CA ALA A 193 0.20 -11.95 -20.06
C ALA A 193 0.20 -11.53 -18.57
N HIS A 194 -0.79 -10.76 -18.13
CA HIS A 194 -0.96 -10.38 -16.73
C HIS A 194 -1.40 -11.57 -15.87
N ARG A 195 -2.30 -12.41 -16.39
CA ARG A 195 -2.70 -13.65 -15.72
C ARG A 195 -1.49 -14.55 -15.49
N ASP A 196 -0.63 -14.74 -16.50
CA ASP A 196 0.56 -15.59 -16.43
C ASP A 196 1.59 -15.07 -15.41
N ARG A 197 1.70 -13.75 -15.27
CA ARG A 197 2.58 -13.11 -14.27
C ARG A 197 2.11 -13.35 -12.83
N ILE A 198 0.83 -13.61 -12.60
CA ILE A 198 0.32 -14.01 -11.29
C ILE A 198 0.79 -15.44 -10.99
N ALA A 199 1.70 -15.55 -10.03
CA ALA A 199 2.26 -16.82 -9.56
C ALA A 199 1.29 -17.57 -8.62
N GLY A 200 0.37 -16.85 -7.99
CA GLY A 200 -0.59 -17.39 -7.05
C GLY A 200 -1.24 -16.30 -6.21
N CYS A 201 -2.04 -16.70 -5.23
CA CYS A 201 -2.74 -15.79 -4.34
C CYS A 201 -2.52 -16.10 -2.86
N ILE A 202 -2.76 -15.09 -2.03
CA ILE A 202 -2.84 -15.21 -0.57
C ILE A 202 -4.23 -14.75 -0.13
N ILE A 203 -4.85 -15.56 0.71
CA ILE A 203 -6.14 -15.27 1.32
C ILE A 203 -5.88 -14.59 2.66
N ASN A 204 -6.29 -13.34 2.80
CA ASN A 204 -6.00 -12.54 3.97
C ASN A 204 -7.21 -12.44 4.92
N ARG A 205 -6.94 -12.26 6.22
CA ARG A 205 -7.90 -11.97 7.30
C ARG A 205 -8.94 -13.08 7.54
N PHE A 206 -8.52 -14.33 7.50
CA PHE A 206 -9.37 -15.47 7.83
C PHE A 206 -9.69 -15.52 9.33
N ARG A 207 -10.98 -15.70 9.67
CA ARG A 207 -11.42 -15.84 11.07
C ARG A 207 -11.74 -17.30 11.37
N GLY A 208 -11.25 -17.79 12.49
CA GLY A 208 -11.47 -19.16 12.94
C GLY A 208 -10.31 -20.09 12.60
N ASP A 209 -10.60 -21.39 12.53
CA ASP A 209 -9.62 -22.43 12.21
C ASP A 209 -9.31 -22.44 10.71
N ILE A 210 -8.06 -22.11 10.35
CA ILE A 210 -7.58 -22.01 8.96
C ILE A 210 -7.73 -23.34 8.20
N SER A 211 -7.65 -24.48 8.89
CA SER A 211 -7.81 -25.81 8.24
C SER A 211 -9.18 -25.97 7.59
N LEU A 212 -10.20 -25.24 8.06
CA LEU A 212 -11.54 -25.24 7.47
C LEU A 212 -11.59 -24.58 6.08
N PHE A 213 -10.53 -23.88 5.65
CA PHE A 213 -10.47 -23.25 4.33
C PHE A 213 -9.70 -24.08 3.29
N GLU A 214 -9.28 -25.31 3.60
CA GLU A 214 -8.56 -26.17 2.65
C GLU A 214 -9.39 -26.50 1.40
N GLU A 215 -10.68 -26.76 1.55
CA GLU A 215 -11.60 -26.98 0.42
C GLU A 215 -11.76 -25.73 -0.44
N GLY A 216 -11.85 -24.55 0.19
CA GLY A 216 -11.89 -23.27 -0.52
C GLY A 216 -10.61 -23.02 -1.30
N SER A 217 -9.45 -23.36 -0.72
CA SER A 217 -8.16 -23.22 -1.40
C SER A 217 -8.08 -24.13 -2.62
N ARG A 218 -8.44 -25.41 -2.49
CA ARG A 218 -8.48 -26.36 -3.63
C ARG A 218 -9.41 -25.89 -4.74
N TRP A 219 -10.60 -25.40 -4.38
CA TRP A 219 -11.54 -24.87 -5.37
C TRP A 219 -10.95 -23.70 -6.16
N ILE A 220 -10.23 -22.78 -5.49
CA ILE A 220 -9.57 -21.65 -6.17
C ILE A 220 -8.49 -22.17 -7.13
N GLU A 221 -7.65 -23.10 -6.69
CA GLU A 221 -6.59 -23.67 -7.52
C GLU A 221 -7.15 -24.39 -8.75
N GLU A 222 -8.18 -25.21 -8.59
CA GLU A 222 -8.87 -25.91 -9.68
C GLU A 222 -9.55 -24.95 -10.66
N LYS A 223 -10.16 -23.88 -10.13
CA LYS A 223 -10.92 -22.93 -10.97
C LYS A 223 -10.03 -21.97 -11.74
N THR A 224 -8.89 -21.59 -11.17
CA THR A 224 -8.07 -20.47 -11.65
C THR A 224 -6.69 -20.89 -12.16
N GLU A 225 -6.29 -22.14 -11.89
CA GLU A 225 -4.94 -22.66 -12.13
C GLU A 225 -3.85 -21.85 -11.39
N LYS A 226 -4.25 -21.05 -10.39
CA LYS A 226 -3.34 -20.24 -9.56
C LYS A 226 -3.23 -20.87 -8.18
N LYS A 227 -1.98 -21.09 -7.75
CA LYS A 227 -1.67 -21.64 -6.43
C LYS A 227 -2.18 -20.73 -5.32
N VAL A 228 -2.76 -21.31 -4.28
CA VAL A 228 -3.01 -20.60 -3.01
C VAL A 228 -1.77 -20.79 -2.13
N PHE A 229 -0.95 -19.74 -2.00
CA PHE A 229 0.29 -19.82 -1.22
C PHE A 229 0.05 -19.92 0.28
N GLY A 230 -1.11 -19.46 0.75
CA GLY A 230 -1.50 -19.57 2.14
C GLY A 230 -2.71 -18.73 2.49
N VAL A 231 -3.21 -19.00 3.70
CA VAL A 231 -4.32 -18.28 4.33
C VAL A 231 -3.78 -17.62 5.59
N LEU A 232 -3.89 -16.30 5.65
CA LEU A 232 -3.43 -15.52 6.80
C LEU A 232 -4.57 -15.33 7.80
N PRO A 233 -4.31 -15.54 9.10
CA PRO A 233 -5.31 -15.36 10.14
C PRO A 233 -5.71 -13.90 10.26
N TRP A 234 -6.84 -13.67 10.90
CA TRP A 234 -7.22 -12.37 11.42
C TRP A 234 -6.17 -11.85 12.41
N TYR A 235 -5.83 -10.57 12.28
CA TYR A 235 -4.94 -9.86 13.19
C TYR A 235 -5.57 -8.54 13.62
N ASN A 236 -5.39 -8.21 14.90
CA ASN A 236 -5.85 -6.98 15.52
C ASN A 236 -4.71 -6.20 16.20
N HIS A 237 -3.50 -6.73 16.17
CA HIS A 237 -2.33 -6.17 16.84
C HIS A 237 -1.34 -5.53 15.85
N ILE A 238 -1.49 -5.79 14.55
CA ILE A 238 -0.66 -5.22 13.49
C ILE A 238 -1.36 -3.98 12.96
N HIS A 239 -0.70 -2.84 13.10
CA HIS A 239 -1.22 -1.54 12.68
C HIS A 239 -0.23 -0.87 11.75
N ILE A 240 -0.70 -0.48 10.57
CA ILE A 240 -0.04 0.47 9.68
C ILE A 240 -0.97 1.67 9.63
N GLU A 241 -0.42 2.87 9.79
CA GLU A 241 -1.16 4.12 9.69
C GLU A 241 -1.98 4.18 8.38
N ALA A 242 -3.19 4.71 8.45
CA ALA A 242 -4.05 4.84 7.28
C ALA A 242 -3.42 5.77 6.23
N GLU A 243 -3.62 5.48 4.95
CA GLU A 243 -3.07 6.31 3.85
C GLU A 243 -3.91 7.59 3.64
N ASP A 244 -5.23 7.51 3.75
CA ASP A 244 -6.14 8.63 3.51
C ASP A 244 -7.05 8.95 4.70
N SER A 245 -7.74 10.09 4.59
CA SER A 245 -8.65 10.60 5.62
C SER A 245 -9.99 9.89 5.67
N VAL A 246 -10.25 8.85 4.87
CA VAL A 246 -11.54 8.14 4.84
C VAL A 246 -11.88 7.60 6.24
N VAL A 247 -10.86 7.21 7.00
CA VAL A 247 -11.01 6.74 8.40
C VAL A 247 -11.64 7.80 9.32
N ILE A 248 -11.43 9.08 9.01
CA ILE A 248 -11.96 10.23 9.78
C ILE A 248 -13.07 10.99 9.03
N GLU A 249 -13.57 10.49 7.91
CA GLU A 249 -14.65 11.15 7.13
C GLU A 249 -16.01 11.12 7.82
N ASN A 250 -16.21 10.17 8.74
CA ASN A 250 -17.42 10.08 9.56
C ASN A 250 -17.11 10.28 11.05
N PRO A 251 -16.65 11.47 11.48
CA PRO A 251 -16.48 11.72 12.90
C PRO A 251 -17.85 11.61 13.59
N GLU A 252 -17.93 10.87 14.70
CA GLU A 252 -19.16 10.76 15.46
C GLU A 252 -19.65 12.16 15.84
N ARG A 253 -20.87 12.51 15.40
CA ARG A 253 -21.50 13.78 15.78
C ARG A 253 -21.83 13.76 17.26
N ARG A 254 -20.88 14.23 18.09
CA ARG A 254 -21.09 14.37 19.53
C ARG A 254 -21.98 15.58 19.81
N SER A 255 -23.05 15.37 20.56
CA SER A 255 -23.95 16.46 20.95
C SER A 255 -23.29 17.36 22.01
N ARG A 256 -23.74 18.62 22.14
CA ARG A 256 -23.29 19.50 23.24
C ARG A 256 -23.55 18.89 24.62
N ALA A 257 -24.60 18.07 24.76
CA ALA A 257 -24.90 17.37 26.01
C ALA A 257 -23.85 16.29 26.32
N PHE A 258 -23.34 15.59 25.31
CA PHE A 258 -22.23 14.65 25.46
C PHE A 258 -20.96 15.36 25.96
N LEU A 259 -20.60 16.49 25.33
CA LEU A 259 -19.39 17.25 25.70
C LEU A 259 -19.47 17.83 27.13
N LYS A 260 -20.67 18.20 27.60
CA LYS A 260 -20.88 18.71 28.98
C LYS A 260 -20.77 17.63 30.06
N ASN A 261 -20.94 16.36 29.68
CA ASN A 261 -20.91 15.22 30.59
C ASN A 261 -19.61 14.41 30.47
N LEU A 262 -18.56 14.98 29.87
CA LEU A 262 -17.25 14.34 29.81
C LEU A 262 -16.70 14.17 31.22
N THR A 263 -16.41 12.94 31.59
CA THR A 263 -15.81 12.56 32.89
C THR A 263 -14.28 12.49 32.83
N SER A 264 -13.72 12.55 31.62
CA SER A 264 -12.28 12.46 31.34
C SER A 264 -11.80 13.72 30.60
N PRO A 265 -10.54 14.13 30.74
CA PRO A 265 -9.92 15.13 29.87
C PRO A 265 -10.10 14.76 28.39
N ALA A 266 -10.36 15.76 27.55
CA ALA A 266 -10.59 15.56 26.13
C ALA A 266 -9.81 16.58 25.27
N ILE A 267 -9.32 16.12 24.11
CA ILE A 267 -8.73 16.94 23.06
C ILE A 267 -9.66 16.96 21.86
N ALA A 268 -10.00 18.17 21.41
CA ALA A 268 -10.73 18.36 20.16
C ALA A 268 -9.76 18.75 19.04
N ILE A 269 -9.75 17.97 17.97
CA ILE A 269 -8.97 18.20 16.76
C ILE A 269 -9.92 18.72 15.69
N ILE A 270 -9.60 19.89 15.15
CA ILE A 270 -10.40 20.48 14.06
C ILE A 270 -10.08 19.72 12.77
N ARG A 271 -11.06 18.96 12.27
CA ARG A 271 -10.98 18.25 11.00
C ARG A 271 -11.27 19.22 9.87
N ILE A 272 -10.23 19.59 9.12
CA ILE A 272 -10.36 20.34 7.87
C ILE A 272 -10.48 19.37 6.68
N PRO A 273 -11.16 19.75 5.58
CA PRO A 273 -11.18 18.94 4.36
C PRO A 273 -9.76 18.62 3.88
N HIS A 274 -9.52 17.36 3.51
CA HIS A 274 -8.23 16.87 3.04
C HIS A 274 -7.05 17.13 4.01
N ILE A 275 -7.31 17.10 5.32
CA ILE A 275 -6.26 17.21 6.35
C ILE A 275 -5.12 16.22 6.09
N SER A 276 -3.89 16.73 6.09
CA SER A 276 -2.67 15.92 5.99
C SER A 276 -2.16 15.56 7.38
N ASN A 277 -1.55 14.38 7.51
CA ASN A 277 -0.91 13.88 8.74
C ASN A 277 -1.83 13.89 9.96
N PHE A 278 -3.11 13.53 9.78
CA PHE A 278 -4.02 13.39 10.90
C PHE A 278 -3.61 12.24 11.85
N THR A 279 -2.77 11.32 11.38
CA THR A 279 -2.19 10.24 12.19
C THR A 279 -1.15 10.75 13.19
N ASP A 280 -0.66 11.99 13.07
CA ASP A 280 0.21 12.59 14.10
C ASP A 280 -0.52 12.75 15.44
N PHE A 281 -1.86 12.66 15.45
CA PHE A 281 -2.68 12.64 16.64
C PHE A 281 -2.92 11.24 17.22
N ASP A 282 -2.55 10.16 16.53
CA ASP A 282 -2.74 8.78 17.00
C ASP A 282 -2.09 8.50 18.37
N PRO A 283 -0.89 9.05 18.69
CA PRO A 283 -0.31 8.92 20.02
C PRO A 283 -1.24 9.44 21.12
N LEU A 284 -2.00 10.51 20.88
CA LEU A 284 -2.96 11.06 21.85
C LEU A 284 -4.13 10.09 22.06
N SER A 285 -4.64 9.50 20.99
CA SER A 285 -5.74 8.52 21.03
C SER A 285 -5.35 7.24 21.78
N SER A 286 -4.05 6.95 21.91
CA SER A 286 -3.53 5.80 22.66
C SER A 286 -3.39 6.02 24.16
N LEU A 287 -3.51 7.27 24.64
CA LEU A 287 -3.33 7.62 26.06
C LEU A 287 -4.56 7.23 26.88
N LYS A 288 -4.36 6.35 27.88
CA LYS A 288 -5.43 5.95 28.80
C LYS A 288 -5.96 7.16 29.58
N GLY A 289 -7.29 7.32 29.60
CA GLY A 289 -7.95 8.41 30.32
C GLY A 289 -7.98 9.73 29.58
N LEU A 290 -7.50 9.77 28.33
CA LEU A 290 -7.64 10.91 27.43
C LEU A 290 -8.61 10.55 26.30
N GLU A 291 -9.60 11.38 26.09
CA GLU A 291 -10.51 11.25 24.95
C GLU A 291 -10.05 12.16 23.81
N VAL A 292 -10.05 11.65 22.58
CA VAL A 292 -9.66 12.42 21.38
C VAL A 292 -10.80 12.43 20.38
N TYR A 293 -11.19 13.62 19.93
CA TYR A 293 -12.31 13.81 19.02
C TYR A 293 -11.91 14.65 17.81
N PHE A 294 -12.18 14.14 16.60
CA PHE A 294 -12.19 14.95 15.38
C PHE A 294 -13.54 15.66 15.25
N ILE A 295 -13.52 16.98 15.06
CA ILE A 295 -14.74 17.82 14.93
C ILE A 295 -14.68 18.70 13.68
N GLU A 296 -15.82 18.89 13.01
CA GLU A 296 -15.90 19.65 11.75
C GLU A 296 -16.36 21.10 11.92
N LYS A 297 -17.00 21.42 13.05
CA LYS A 297 -17.51 22.77 13.38
C LYS A 297 -17.52 22.97 14.90
N VAL A 298 -17.13 24.17 15.36
CA VAL A 298 -17.36 24.68 16.71
C VAL A 298 -18.67 25.47 16.73
#